data_AF-A0A529HRD1-F1
#
_entry.id   AF-A0A529HRD1-F1
#
_cell.length_a   1.000
_cell.length_b   1.000
_cell.length_c   1.000
_cell.angle_alpha   90.00
_cell.angle_beta   90.00
_cell.angle_gamma   90.00
#
_symmetry.space_group_name_H-M   'P 1'
#
loop_
_entity.id
_entity.type
_entity.pdbx_description
1 polymer ?
#
loop_
_entity_poly.entity_id
_entity_poly.type
_entity_poly.pdbx_seq_one_letter_code
_entity_poly.pdbx_strand_id
1 'polypeptide(L)'
;NIPVMCYGLRTDFQGKLFSGSRVLLAIADDLREVRTICRCGRKATMVVRLGPDGKVARQGEQVAIGKDVYVSLCRRHWEEEMGRAAPDDFIGFART
;
A
#
# COMPACT_ATOMS: atom_id res chain seq x y z
N ASN A 1 9.83 25.73 21.05
CA ASN A 1 9.58 24.53 20.24
C ASN A 1 8.09 24.23 20.28
N ILE A 2 7.42 24.03 19.14
CA ILE A 2 5.99 23.74 19.07
C ILE A 2 5.84 22.30 18.55
N PRO A 3 5.21 21.38 19.28
CA PRO A 3 5.01 20.02 18.79
C PRO A 3 4.02 20.02 17.61
N VAL A 4 4.39 19.34 16.52
CA VAL A 4 3.56 19.20 15.32
C VAL A 4 3.31 17.73 15.05
N MET A 5 2.05 17.35 14.87
CA MET A 5 1.65 16.00 14.50
C MET A 5 1.10 16.00 13.07
N CYS A 6 1.63 15.11 12.22
CA CYS A 6 1.15 14.89 10.86
C CYS A 6 0.74 13.43 10.68
N TYR A 7 -0.33 13.20 9.91
CA TYR A 7 -0.79 11.86 9.55
C TYR A 7 -1.09 11.81 8.04
N GLY A 8 -0.82 10.66 7.43
CA GLY A 8 -1.00 10.49 6.00
C GLY A 8 -0.50 9.14 5.49
N LEU A 9 -0.75 8.88 4.21
CA LEU A 9 -0.29 7.67 3.54
C LEU A 9 1.19 7.79 3.17
N ARG A 10 1.96 6.74 3.47
CA ARG A 10 3.39 6.69 3.13
C ARG A 10 3.60 6.53 1.62
N THR A 11 2.97 5.51 1.06
CA THR A 11 3.16 5.08 -0.33
C THR A 11 1.83 4.88 -1.03
N ASP A 12 1.84 5.04 -2.35
CA ASP A 12 0.73 4.65 -3.22
C ASP A 12 0.65 3.12 -3.44
N PHE A 13 -0.29 2.71 -4.29
CA PHE A 13 -0.51 1.31 -4.66
C PHE A 13 0.66 0.70 -5.45
N GLN A 14 1.51 1.53 -6.07
CA GLN A 14 2.73 1.11 -6.76
C GLN A 14 3.96 1.04 -5.83
N GLY A 15 3.77 1.35 -4.54
CA GLY A 15 4.83 1.36 -3.54
C GLY A 15 5.74 2.60 -3.62
N LYS A 16 5.34 3.64 -4.36
CA LYS A 16 6.09 4.90 -4.46
C LYS A 16 5.66 5.85 -3.36
N LEU A 17 6.61 6.60 -2.79
CA LEU A 17 6.31 7.61 -1.78
C LEU A 17 5.46 8.74 -2.36
N PHE A 18 4.48 9.19 -1.59
CA PHE A 18 3.82 10.46 -1.87
C PHE A 18 4.81 11.61 -1.67
N SER A 19 4.75 12.63 -2.53
CA SER A 19 5.67 13.77 -2.50
C SER A 19 5.67 14.51 -1.16
N GLY A 20 4.49 14.75 -0.59
CA GLY A 20 4.33 15.36 0.74
C GLY A 20 4.87 14.47 1.85
N SER A 21 4.51 13.18 1.83
CA SER A 21 4.99 12.21 2.83
C SER A 21 6.49 12.02 2.79
N ARG A 22 7.13 12.10 1.62
CA ARG A 22 8.60 11.97 1.49
C ARG A 22 9.35 12.99 2.35
N VAL A 23 8.91 14.24 2.36
CA VAL A 23 9.57 15.30 3.15
C VAL A 23 9.30 15.09 4.63
N LEU A 24 8.04 14.82 5.00
CA LEU A 24 7.65 14.58 6.40
C LEU A 24 8.43 13.41 7.02
N LEU A 25 8.62 12.32 6.29
CA LEU A 25 9.38 11.16 6.76
C LEU A 25 10.88 11.45 6.93
N ALA A 26 11.44 12.40 6.18
CA ALA A 26 12.85 12.75 6.25
C ALA A 26 13.18 13.65 7.46
N ILE A 27 12.20 14.42 7.94
CA ILE A 27 12.39 15.41 9.01
C ILE A 27 11.76 15.01 10.35
N ALA A 28 10.94 13.95 10.39
CA ALA A 28 10.23 13.56 11.60
C ALA A 28 11.18 12.99 12.66
N ASP A 29 11.10 13.52 13.87
CA ASP A 29 11.79 12.97 15.05
C ASP A 29 11.19 11.61 15.47
N ASP A 30 9.86 11.50 15.43
CA ASP A 30 9.11 10.31 15.81
C ASP A 30 8.22 9.80 14.67
N LEU A 31 8.35 8.51 14.35
CA LEU A 31 7.57 7.85 13.30
C LEU A 31 6.75 6.69 13.87
N ARG A 32 5.42 6.78 13.77
CA ARG A 32 4.50 5.70 14.15
C ARG A 32 3.69 5.24 12.94
N GLU A 33 3.82 3.96 12.61
CA GLU A 33 3.04 3.33 11.55
C GLU A 33 1.79 2.67 12.13
N VAL A 34 0.61 3.09 11.66
CA VAL A 34 -0.66 2.43 11.96
C VAL A 34 -0.69 1.11 11.19
N ARG A 35 -0.88 0.00 11.90
CA ARG A 35 -0.78 -1.34 11.33
C ARG A 35 -2.17 -1.89 11.02
N THR A 36 -2.28 -2.50 9.86
CA THR A 36 -3.36 -3.42 9.51
C THR A 36 -2.80 -4.83 9.36
N ILE A 37 -3.67 -5.80 9.08
CA ILE A 37 -3.31 -7.21 8.98
C ILE A 37 -3.43 -7.65 7.52
N CYS A 38 -2.36 -8.26 7.01
CA CYS A 38 -2.38 -8.94 5.72
C CYS A 38 -3.14 -10.25 5.83
N ARG A 39 -3.64 -10.79 4.72
CA ARG A 39 -4.32 -12.10 4.68
C ARG A 39 -3.53 -13.28 5.27
N CYS A 40 -2.19 -13.22 5.31
CA CYS A 40 -1.36 -14.21 6.01
C CYS A 40 -1.22 -13.99 7.53
N GLY A 41 -1.92 -13.02 8.12
CA GLY A 41 -1.80 -12.65 9.54
C GLY A 41 -0.60 -11.76 9.86
N ARG A 42 0.34 -11.55 8.93
CA ARG A 42 1.48 -10.63 9.12
C ARG A 42 1.05 -9.17 9.02
N LYS A 43 1.85 -8.29 9.61
CA LYS A 43 1.72 -6.84 9.50
C LYS A 43 1.66 -6.42 8.03
N ALA A 44 0.59 -5.72 7.65
CA ALA A 44 0.49 -5.08 6.35
C ALA A 44 1.21 -3.73 6.36
N THR A 45 1.95 -3.45 5.28
CA THR A 45 2.77 -2.24 5.10
C THR A 45 2.63 -1.62 3.71
N MET A 46 1.91 -2.30 2.82
CA MET A 46 1.71 -1.94 1.43
C MET A 46 0.21 -2.02 1.11
N VAL A 47 -0.20 -1.42 0.01
CA VAL A 47 -1.58 -1.43 -0.46
C VAL A 47 -1.60 -1.78 -1.94
N VAL A 48 -2.58 -2.57 -2.36
CA VAL A 48 -2.93 -2.72 -3.78
C VAL A 48 -4.24 -2.00 -4.06
N ARG A 49 -4.40 -1.51 -5.29
CA ARG A 49 -5.66 -0.95 -5.79
C ARG A 49 -6.31 -1.99 -6.68
N LEU A 50 -7.57 -2.31 -6.42
CA LEU A 50 -8.38 -3.14 -7.29
C LEU A 50 -9.19 -2.24 -8.22
N GLY A 51 -9.15 -2.54 -9.52
CA GLY A 51 -10.00 -1.90 -10.51
C GLY A 51 -11.46 -2.36 -10.43
N PRO A 52 -12.34 -1.84 -11.29
CA PRO A 52 -13.76 -2.22 -11.33
C PRO A 52 -14.00 -3.71 -11.64
N ASP A 53 -13.02 -4.38 -12.27
CA ASP A 53 -13.02 -5.80 -12.58
C ASP A 53 -12.53 -6.68 -11.41
N GLY A 54 -12.19 -6.07 -10.26
CA GLY A 54 -11.64 -6.75 -9.09
C GLY A 54 -10.18 -7.16 -9.24
N LYS A 55 -9.51 -6.81 -10.35
CA LYS A 55 -8.11 -7.15 -10.59
C LYS A 55 -7.18 -6.05 -10.10
N VAL A 56 -5.94 -6.43 -9.79
CA VAL A 56 -4.92 -5.52 -9.28
C VAL A 56 -4.49 -4.56 -10.38
N ALA A 57 -4.72 -3.27 -10.16
CA ALA A 57 -4.21 -2.21 -11.00
C ALA A 57 -2.70 -2.06 -10.77
N ARG A 58 -1.90 -2.26 -11.82
CA ARG A 58 -0.43 -2.11 -11.77
C ARG A 58 0.05 -0.75 -12.29
N GLN A 59 -0.80 -0.08 -13.06
CA GLN A 59 -0.54 1.22 -13.68
C GLN A 59 -1.75 2.15 -13.47
N GLY A 60 -1.59 3.42 -13.85
CA GLY A 60 -2.60 4.47 -13.73
C GLY A 60 -2.21 5.55 -12.73
N GLU A 61 -3.07 6.58 -12.64
CA GLU A 61 -2.84 7.74 -11.79
C GLU A 61 -2.73 7.38 -10.31
N GLN A 62 -1.83 8.07 -9.61
CA GLN A 62 -1.53 7.85 -8.19
C GLN A 62 -2.73 8.15 -7.29
N VAL A 63 -3.59 9.09 -7.71
CA VAL A 63 -4.81 9.50 -7.00
C VAL A 63 -6.01 9.15 -7.86
N ALA A 64 -6.90 8.32 -7.32
CA ALA A 64 -8.22 8.06 -7.91
C ALA A 64 -9.29 8.29 -6.84
N ILE A 65 -10.29 9.10 -7.17
CA ILE A 65 -11.50 9.31 -6.37
C ILE A 65 -12.61 8.50 -7.05
N GLY A 66 -13.02 7.37 -6.47
CA GLY A 66 -13.98 6.45 -7.10
C GLY A 66 -14.30 5.20 -6.27
N LYS A 67 -14.99 4.22 -6.87
CA LYS A 67 -15.36 2.91 -6.28
C LYS A 67 -14.19 1.93 -6.13
N ASP A 68 -12.95 2.36 -6.40
CA ASP A 68 -11.78 1.49 -6.35
C ASP A 68 -11.54 0.98 -4.92
N VAL A 69 -11.27 -0.32 -4.80
CA VAL A 69 -11.06 -0.97 -3.49
C VAL A 69 -9.57 -1.05 -3.20
N TYR A 70 -9.17 -0.52 -2.05
CA TYR A 70 -7.78 -0.59 -1.57
C TYR A 70 -7.65 -1.73 -0.56
N VAL A 71 -6.70 -2.64 -0.80
CA VAL A 71 -6.45 -3.80 0.06
C VAL A 71 -5.05 -3.73 0.65
N SER A 72 -4.97 -3.81 1.99
CA SER A 72 -3.71 -3.79 2.73
C SER A 72 -3.02 -5.15 2.71
N LEU A 73 -1.74 -5.18 2.34
CA LEU A 73 -0.92 -6.40 2.26
C LEU A 73 0.44 -6.21 2.92
N CYS A 74 1.05 -7.33 3.31
CA CYS A 74 2.47 -7.38 3.64
C CYS A 74 3.29 -7.22 2.35
N ARG A 75 4.56 -6.82 2.48
CA ARG A 75 5.43 -6.61 1.31
C ARG A 75 5.49 -7.82 0.38
N ARG A 76 5.60 -9.04 0.93
CA ARG A 76 5.69 -10.26 0.13
C ARG A 76 4.47 -10.46 -0.77
N HIS A 77 3.27 -10.48 -0.17
CA HIS A 77 2.02 -10.64 -0.92
C HIS A 77 1.76 -9.46 -1.87
N TRP A 78 2.20 -8.26 -1.52
CA TRP A 78 2.15 -7.13 -2.46
C TRP A 78 3.01 -7.36 -3.71
N GLU A 79 4.24 -7.87 -3.58
CA GLU A 79 5.10 -8.21 -4.74
C GLU A 79 4.46 -9.31 -5.62
N GLU A 80 3.79 -10.29 -5.01
CA GLU A 80 3.05 -11.35 -5.72
C GLU A 80 1.87 -10.79 -6.53
N GLU A 81 1.02 -9.96 -5.91
CA GLU A 81 -0.11 -9.32 -6.59
C GLU A 81 0.35 -8.37 -7.72
N MET A 82 1.45 -7.67 -7.50
CA MET A 82 2.08 -6.80 -8.50
C MET A 82 2.81 -7.58 -9.61
N GLY A 83 2.87 -8.91 -9.51
CA GLY A 83 3.46 -9.80 -10.52
C GLY A 83 5.00 -9.76 -10.55
N ARG A 84 5.63 -9.37 -9.45
CA ARG A 84 7.10 -9.29 -9.29
C ARG A 84 7.68 -10.53 -8.61
N ALA A 85 6.84 -11.32 -7.95
CA ALA A 85 7.18 -12.61 -7.37
C ALA A 85 6.12 -13.65 -7.75
N ALA A 86 6.51 -14.92 -7.79
CA ALA A 86 5.57 -16.02 -7.96
C ALA A 86 4.70 -16.15 -6.70
N PRO A 87 3.37 -16.36 -6.83
CA PRO A 87 2.49 -16.54 -5.68
C PRO A 87 2.86 -17.81 -4.91
N ASP A 88 3.03 -17.69 -3.60
CA ASP A 88 3.39 -18.81 -2.73
C ASP A 88 2.17 -19.51 -2.11
N ASP A 89 1.00 -18.90 -2.27
CA ASP A 89 -0.29 -19.44 -1.86
C ASP A 89 -1.36 -19.32 -2.95
N PHE A 90 -2.56 -19.77 -2.63
CA PHE A 90 -3.75 -19.70 -3.49
C PHE A 90 -4.70 -18.57 -3.07
N ILE A 91 -4.25 -17.66 -2.20
CA ILE A 91 -5.10 -16.63 -1.60
C ILE A 91 -4.72 -15.30 -2.27
N GLY A 92 -5.63 -14.64 -2.98
CA GLY A 92 -5.31 -13.35 -3.60
C GLY A 92 -6.08 -13.05 -4.88
N PHE A 93 -5.59 -12.07 -5.63
CA PHE A 93 -6.25 -11.52 -6.82
C PHE A 93 -5.46 -11.79 -8.11
N ALA A 94 -4.20 -12.22 -8.00
CA ALA A 94 -3.30 -12.51 -9.11
C ALA A 94 -3.66 -13.76 -9.93
N ARG A 95 -4.64 -14.56 -9.50
CA ARG A 95 -5.11 -15.74 -10.24
C ARG A 95 -6.48 -15.48 -10.88
N THR A 96 -6.46 -15.18 -12.18
CA THR A 96 -7.50 -15.54 -13.17
C THR A 96 -6.82 -16.08 -14.41
#